data_AF-A0A961JEA2-F1
#
_entry.id   AF-A0A961JEA2-F1
#
_cell.length_a   1.000
_cell.length_b   1.000
_cell.length_c   1.000
_cell.angle_alpha   90.00
_cell.angle_beta   90.00
_cell.angle_gamma   90.00
#
_symmetry.space_group_name_H-M   'P 1'
#
loop_
_entity.id
_entity.type
_entity.pdbx_description
1 polymer ?
#
loop_
_entity_poly.entity_id
_entity_poly.type
_entity_poly.pdbx_seq_one_letter_code
_entity_poly.pdbx_strand_id
1 'polypeptide(L)'
;SIVAYALATTNVPGQALYKRMGIAAQARFDKNCAKYGGDDMAQEAFLDAGGPQVDRYGMDPDGDGFACYWDPRPFRAARAGQSPVVVVETPGDAATAGN
;
A
#
# COMPACT_ATOMS: atom_id res chain seq x y z
N SER A 1 -7.10 -1.99 5.74
CA SER A 1 -6.53 -2.83 4.66
C SER A 1 -5.35 -2.13 4.04
N ILE A 2 -4.26 -2.87 3.83
CA ILE A 2 -3.01 -2.37 3.24
C ILE A 2 -3.15 -1.95 1.77
N VAL A 3 -4.06 -2.57 1.00
CA VAL A 3 -4.29 -2.22 -0.42
C VAL A 3 -4.88 -0.82 -0.54
N ALA A 4 -5.95 -0.55 0.21
CA ALA A 4 -6.58 0.77 0.22
C ALA A 4 -5.59 1.86 0.66
N TYR A 5 -4.75 1.55 1.65
CA TYR A 5 -3.69 2.45 2.12
C TYR A 5 -2.62 2.70 1.04
N ALA A 6 -2.17 1.66 0.34
CA ALA A 6 -1.22 1.79 -0.77
C ALA A 6 -1.75 2.71 -1.89
N LEU A 7 -3.04 2.60 -2.20
CA LEU A 7 -3.69 3.38 -3.25
C LEU A 7 -4.01 4.82 -2.84
N ALA A 8 -4.21 5.08 -1.55
CA ALA A 8 -4.48 6.41 -1.02
C ALA A 8 -3.20 7.25 -0.81
N THR A 9 -2.05 6.59 -0.68
CA THR A 9 -0.75 7.24 -0.49
C THR A 9 -0.04 7.46 -1.81
N THR A 10 0.69 8.57 -1.92
CA THR A 10 1.42 8.95 -3.16
C THR A 10 2.92 9.14 -2.94
N ASN A 11 3.37 9.17 -1.68
CA ASN A 11 4.78 9.25 -1.34
C ASN A 11 5.53 7.96 -1.71
N VAL A 12 6.82 8.09 -1.97
CA VAL A 12 7.72 6.96 -2.23
C VAL A 12 8.31 6.40 -0.92
N PRO A 13 8.72 5.12 -0.88
CA PRO A 13 9.46 4.59 0.26
C PRO A 13 10.68 5.45 0.62
N GLY A 14 10.89 5.69 1.92
CA GLY A 14 11.90 6.57 2.50
C GLY A 14 11.56 8.07 2.46
N GLN A 15 10.43 8.48 1.85
CA GLN A 15 10.00 9.87 1.88
C GLN A 15 9.30 10.20 3.21
N ALA A 16 10.06 10.76 4.15
CA ALA A 16 9.56 11.15 5.46
C ALA A 16 8.36 12.12 5.39
N LEU A 17 7.23 11.69 5.94
CA LEU A 17 6.00 12.47 6.12
C LEU A 17 5.70 12.72 7.61
N TYR A 18 6.13 11.81 8.47
CA TYR A 18 5.89 11.83 9.90
C TYR A 18 7.20 12.04 10.64
N LYS A 19 7.24 13.04 11.53
CA LYS A 19 8.45 13.31 12.31
C LYS A 19 8.67 12.20 13.33
N ARG A 20 9.77 11.46 13.19
CA ARG A 20 10.21 10.42 14.12
C ARG A 20 11.48 10.86 14.82
N MET A 21 11.47 10.78 16.15
CA MET A 21 12.64 11.00 16.98
C MET A 21 12.65 9.89 18.03
N GLY A 22 13.73 9.11 18.08
CA GLY A 22 13.78 7.98 19.01
C GLY A 22 15.19 7.51 19.25
N ILE A 23 15.54 7.32 20.53
CA ILE A 23 16.77 6.62 20.92
C ILE A 23 16.61 5.14 20.55
N ALA A 24 17.64 4.57 19.93
CA ALA A 24 17.65 3.17 19.50
C ALA A 24 16.51 2.79 18.53
N ALA A 25 16.12 3.72 17.64
CA ALA A 25 15.07 3.51 16.65
C ALA A 25 15.33 2.25 15.80
N GLN A 26 16.56 2.06 15.31
CA GLN A 26 16.93 0.88 14.52
C GLN A 26 16.75 -0.43 15.30
N ALA A 27 17.24 -0.51 16.54
CA ALA A 27 17.10 -1.73 17.34
C ALA A 27 15.63 -2.08 17.65
N ARG A 28 14.76 -1.06 17.80
CA ARG A 28 13.31 -1.26 17.95
C ARG A 28 12.68 -1.74 16.65
N PHE A 29 13.05 -1.14 15.53
CA PHE A 29 12.62 -1.55 14.21
C PHE A 29 12.97 -3.02 13.96
N ASP A 30 14.25 -3.40 14.07
CA ASP A 30 14.72 -4.77 13.84
C ASP A 30 13.96 -5.78 14.70
N LYS A 31 13.82 -5.49 16.00
CA LYS A 31 13.12 -6.35 16.96
C LYS A 31 11.64 -6.52 16.63
N ASN A 32 10.96 -5.44 16.24
CA ASN A 32 9.52 -5.49 16.05
C ASN A 32 9.12 -6.01 14.66
N CYS A 33 9.92 -5.74 13.63
CA CYS A 33 9.70 -6.29 12.30
C CYS A 33 9.91 -7.81 12.26
N ALA A 34 10.87 -8.34 13.02
CA ALA A 34 11.11 -9.77 13.14
C ALA A 34 9.94 -10.59 13.76
N LYS A 35 8.88 -9.94 14.24
CA LYS A 35 7.70 -10.60 14.81
C LYS A 35 6.70 -11.08 13.77
N TYR A 36 6.77 -10.58 12.54
CA TYR A 36 5.81 -10.88 11.49
C TYR A 36 6.42 -11.79 10.44
N GLY A 37 5.62 -12.68 9.85
CA GLY A 37 6.07 -13.57 8.79
C GLY A 37 6.21 -12.91 7.41
N GLY A 38 6.02 -11.59 7.31
CA GLY A 38 6.07 -10.84 6.05
C GLY A 38 5.69 -9.37 6.23
N ASP A 39 6.13 -8.54 5.28
CA ASP A 39 5.99 -7.08 5.34
C ASP A 39 4.53 -6.62 5.26
N ASP A 40 3.70 -7.32 4.49
CA ASP A 40 2.25 -7.05 4.40
C ASP A 40 1.56 -7.19 5.76
N MET A 41 1.91 -8.23 6.53
CA MET A 41 1.38 -8.45 7.88
C MET A 41 1.89 -7.39 8.86
N ALA A 42 3.16 -6.97 8.71
CA ALA A 42 3.72 -5.90 9.52
C ALA A 42 3.01 -4.56 9.27
N GLN A 43 2.75 -4.24 7.99
CA GLN A 43 2.01 -3.04 7.61
C GLN A 43 0.58 -3.07 8.14
N GLU A 44 -0.12 -4.20 8.04
CA GLU A 44 -1.48 -4.33 8.57
C GLU A 44 -1.50 -4.08 10.08
N ALA A 45 -0.60 -4.73 10.83
CA ALA A 45 -0.49 -4.54 12.27
C ALA A 45 -0.09 -3.11 12.66
N PHE A 46 0.74 -2.44 11.86
CA PHE A 46 1.10 -1.03 12.05
C PHE A 46 -0.12 -0.11 11.90
N LEU A 47 -0.94 -0.31 10.86
CA LEU A 47 -2.17 0.46 10.65
C LEU A 47 -3.19 0.18 11.77
N ASP A 48 -3.36 -1.08 12.18
CA ASP A 48 -4.24 -1.47 13.28
C ASP A 48 -3.80 -0.87 14.62
N ALA A 49 -2.50 -0.63 14.79
CA ALA A 49 -1.93 0.02 15.97
C ALA A 49 -2.05 1.57 15.96
N GLY A 50 -2.63 2.16 14.91
CA GLY A 50 -2.80 3.61 14.74
C GLY A 50 -1.73 4.30 13.91
N GLY A 51 -0.88 3.55 13.23
CA GLY A 51 -0.01 4.07 12.19
C GLY A 51 -0.82 4.63 11.00
N PRO A 52 -0.28 5.60 10.25
CA PRO A 52 1.04 6.21 10.40
C PRO A 52 1.11 7.39 11.40
N GLN A 53 -0.02 7.84 11.92
CA GLN A 53 -0.06 8.96 12.88
C GLN A 53 0.70 8.62 14.17
N VAL A 54 0.57 7.38 14.64
CA VAL A 54 1.24 6.90 15.86
C VAL A 54 2.04 5.63 15.55
N ASP A 55 3.37 5.74 15.56
CA ASP A 55 4.26 4.57 15.51
C ASP A 55 4.54 4.06 16.93
N ARG A 56 3.57 3.36 17.52
CA ARG A 56 3.66 2.84 18.89
C ARG A 56 4.82 1.85 19.08
N TYR A 57 5.15 1.11 18.03
CA TYR A 57 6.10 0.01 18.12
C TYR A 57 7.48 0.33 17.52
N GLY A 58 7.65 1.47 16.85
CA GLY A 58 8.93 1.81 16.21
C GLY A 58 9.13 1.01 14.92
N MET A 59 8.06 0.76 14.17
CA MET A 59 8.09 -0.01 12.91
C MET A 59 8.35 0.88 11.69
N ASP A 60 8.23 2.21 11.81
CA ASP A 60 8.40 3.20 10.74
C ASP A 60 9.33 4.32 11.24
N PRO A 61 10.66 4.06 11.35
CA PRO A 61 11.63 4.99 11.94
C PRO A 61 12.02 6.13 11.00
N ASP A 62 11.91 5.95 9.69
CA ASP A 62 12.10 7.01 8.68
C ASP A 62 10.85 7.88 8.51
N GLY A 63 9.70 7.40 8.98
CA GLY A 63 8.48 8.18 9.06
C GLY A 63 7.81 8.36 7.71
N ASP A 64 8.01 7.44 6.76
CA ASP A 64 7.36 7.49 5.45
C ASP A 64 5.92 6.92 5.49
N GLY A 65 5.53 6.31 6.62
CA GLY A 65 4.23 5.69 6.82
C GLY A 65 4.12 4.27 6.26
N PHE A 66 5.23 3.64 5.90
CA PHE A 66 5.37 2.25 5.49
C PHE A 66 6.22 1.51 6.52
N ALA A 67 5.58 0.62 7.27
CA ALA A 67 6.20 -0.15 8.31
C ALA A 67 7.17 -1.19 7.77
N CYS A 68 8.25 -1.41 8.50
CA CYS A 68 9.25 -2.42 8.21
C CYS A 68 9.84 -2.21 6.81
N TYR A 69 9.74 -3.22 5.95
CA TYR A 69 10.25 -3.13 4.58
C TYR A 69 9.11 -3.07 3.54
N TRP A 70 7.91 -2.69 3.99
CA TRP A 70 6.72 -2.74 3.14
C TRP A 70 6.79 -1.76 1.97
N ASP A 71 6.47 -2.26 0.77
CA ASP A 71 6.49 -1.49 -0.46
C ASP A 71 5.08 -1.35 -1.04
N PRO A 72 4.50 -0.12 -1.14
CA PRO A 72 3.18 0.09 -1.70
C PRO A 72 3.16 0.00 -3.25
N ARG A 73 4.32 0.05 -3.91
CA ARG A 73 4.41 0.18 -5.38
C ARG A 73 3.75 -0.98 -6.14
N PRO A 74 3.89 -2.26 -5.75
CA PRO A 74 3.19 -3.36 -6.41
C PRO A 74 1.66 -3.20 -6.40
N PHE A 75 1.09 -2.75 -5.28
CA PHE A 75 -0.35 -2.51 -5.16
C PHE A 75 -0.82 -1.33 -6.03
N ARG A 76 -0.01 -0.27 -6.13
CA ARG A 76 -0.28 0.88 -7.00
C ARG A 76 -0.20 0.50 -8.48
N ALA A 77 0.76 -0.34 -8.87
CA ALA A 77 0.92 -0.83 -10.23
C ALA A 77 -0.28 -1.68 -10.68
N ALA A 78 -0.84 -2.51 -9.79
CA ALA A 78 -2.03 -3.30 -10.08
C ALA A 78 -3.26 -2.44 -10.43
N ARG A 79 -3.37 -1.21 -9.90
CA ARG A 79 -4.39 -0.23 -10.32
C ARG A 79 -4.10 0.36 -11.69
N ALA A 80 -2.83 0.64 -12.01
CA ALA A 80 -2.44 1.20 -13.31
C ALA A 80 -2.56 0.20 -14.46
N GLY A 81 -2.42 -1.10 -14.18
CA GLY A 81 -2.59 -2.18 -15.16
C GLY A 81 -4.04 -2.54 -15.49
N GLN A 82 -5.01 -2.02 -14.73
CA GLN A 82 -6.44 -2.12 -15.07
C GLN A 82 -6.77 -1.06 -16.12
N SER A 83 -6.46 -1.35 -17.38
CA SER A 83 -7.10 -0.65 -18.50
C SER A 83 -8.62 -0.76 -18.33
N PRO A 84 -9.40 0.31 -18.59
CA PRO A 84 -10.85 0.14 -18.66
C PRO A 84 -11.12 -0.98 -19.66
N VAL A 85 -11.86 -2.01 -19.22
CA VAL A 85 -12.44 -2.99 -20.14
C VAL A 85 -13.42 -2.20 -21.01
N VAL A 86 -12.91 -1.68 -22.12
CA VAL A 86 -13.77 -1.20 -23.21
C VAL A 86 -14.44 -2.44 -23.76
N VAL A 87 -15.65 -2.71 -23.30
CA VAL A 87 -16.55 -3.62 -23.99
C VAL A 87 -16.82 -2.96 -25.34
N VAL A 88 -16.06 -3.37 -26.36
CA VAL A 88 -16.36 -2.99 -27.73
C VAL A 88 -17.63 -3.76 -28.09
N GLU A 89 -18.79 -3.11 -27.99
CA GLU A 89 -19.99 -3.60 -28.64
C GLU A 89 -19.69 -3.66 -30.15
N THR A 90 -19.60 -4.87 -30.69
CA THR A 90 -19.50 -5.10 -32.13
C THR A 90 -20.79 -4.60 -32.79
N PRO A 91 -20.73 -3.64 -33.74
CA PRO A 91 -21.88 -3.32 -34.57
C PRO A 91 -22.02 -4.46 -35.60
N GLY A 92 -22.87 -5.43 -35.30
CA GLY A 92 -23.04 -6.65 -36.10
C GLY A 92 -24.48 -7.08 -36.39
N ASP A 93 -25.49 -6.52 -35.73
CA ASP A 93 -26.88 -6.94 -35.93
C ASP A 93 -27.62 -5.98 -36.88
N ALA A 94 -27.23 -6.02 -38.15
CA ALA A 94 -28.07 -5.55 -39.24
C ALA A 94 -28.48 -6.76 -40.10
N ALA A 95 -29.70 -7.27 -39.88
CA ALA A 95 -30.37 -8.14 -40.84
C ALA A 95 -31.83 -7.72 -40.98
N THR A 96 -32.08 -6.94 -42.02
CA THR A 96 -33.38 -6.70 -42.65
C THR A 96 -34.06 -8.01 -43.07
N ALA A 97 -35.34 -8.16 -42.73
CA ALA A 97 -36.33 -8.93 -43.48
C ALA A 97 -37.64 -8.10 -43.39
N GLY A 98 -38.35 -7.69 -44.44
CA GLY A 98 -38.46 -8.28 -45.77
C GLY A 98 -39.72 -9.15 -45.88
N ASN A 99 -40.91 -8.58 -45.66
CA ASN A 99 -42.14 -8.78 -46.43
C ASN A 99 -43.28 -7.90 -45.89
#